data_AF-A0A6P0U2M5-F1
#
_entry.id   AF-A0A6P0U2M5-F1
#
_cell.length_a   1.000
_cell.length_b   1.000
_cell.length_c   1.000
_cell.angle_alpha   90.00
_cell.angle_beta   90.00
_cell.angle_gamma   90.00
#
_symmetry.space_group_name_H-M   'P 1'
#
loop_
_entity.id
_entity.type
_entity.pdbx_description
1 polymer ?
#
loop_
_entity_poly.entity_id
_entity_poly.type
_entity_poly.pdbx_seq_one_letter_code
_entity_poly.pdbx_strand_id
1 'polypeptide(L)'
;MKSAPSLDVIPDTLAEIKEIEQALNIANQANLSRKELEEVHKREMFLEDRTGEVILARQEGRKEGIEEGLEIGMQRLILDQLKRKFSGEITERITENIQQLSMEKLEYLGGAILSFTSLEDLSNWWE
;
A
#
# COMPACT_ATOMS: atom_id res chain seq x y z
N MET A 1 55.40 16.31 2.83
CA MET A 1 54.65 16.86 1.68
C MET A 1 53.21 16.39 1.82
N LYS A 2 52.23 17.29 1.94
CA LYS A 2 50.81 16.91 1.90
C LYS A 2 50.41 16.86 0.42
N SER A 3 50.28 15.67 -0.14
CA SER A 3 49.76 15.50 -1.49
C SER A 3 48.26 15.81 -1.47
N ALA A 4 47.76 16.53 -2.47
CA ALA A 4 46.33 16.71 -2.64
C ALA A 4 45.66 15.33 -2.87
N PRO A 5 44.50 15.03 -2.26
CA PRO A 5 43.70 13.86 -2.59
C PRO A 5 43.33 13.85 -4.07
N SER A 6 43.06 12.66 -4.63
CA SER A 6 42.57 12.54 -6.02
C SER A 6 41.30 13.39 -6.20
N LEU A 7 41.17 14.08 -7.34
CA LEU A 7 39.98 14.89 -7.65
C LEU A 7 38.70 14.05 -7.79
N ASP A 8 38.84 12.73 -7.92
CA ASP A 8 37.73 11.78 -8.06
C ASP A 8 36.88 11.64 -6.78
N VAL A 9 37.41 12.06 -5.62
CA VAL A 9 36.72 11.94 -4.32
C VAL A 9 36.58 13.33 -3.72
N ILE A 10 35.34 13.77 -3.55
CA ILE A 10 35.03 15.02 -2.85
C ILE A 10 35.38 14.82 -1.36
N PRO A 11 36.34 15.58 -0.79
CA PRO A 11 36.68 15.48 0.61
C PRO A 11 35.52 15.91 1.50
N ASP A 12 35.29 15.20 2.61
CA ASP A 12 34.20 15.48 3.56
C ASP A 12 34.18 16.96 4.01
N THR A 13 35.36 17.57 4.17
CA THR A 13 35.51 18.98 4.55
C THR A 13 34.96 19.98 3.53
N LEU A 14 34.82 19.58 2.25
CA LEU A 14 34.29 20.41 1.17
C LEU A 14 32.82 20.09 0.86
N ALA A 15 32.34 18.92 1.28
CA ALA A 15 30.94 18.52 1.15
C ALA A 15 30.00 19.23 2.15
N GLU A 16 30.55 19.92 3.16
CA GLU A 16 29.75 20.70 4.13
C GLU A 16 29.04 21.92 3.49
N ILE A 17 29.54 22.42 2.35
CA ILE A 17 28.96 23.55 1.62
C ILE A 17 28.28 23.02 0.36
N LYS A 18 26.95 23.06 0.35
CA LYS A 18 26.10 22.47 -0.70
C LYS A 18 26.44 22.97 -2.11
N GLU A 19 26.78 24.25 -2.25
CA GLU A 19 27.14 24.86 -3.54
C GLU A 19 28.49 24.35 -4.06
N ILE A 20 29.43 24.05 -3.17
CA ILE A 20 30.75 23.50 -3.52
C ILE A 20 30.63 22.02 -3.87
N GLU A 21 29.83 21.27 -3.11
CA GLU A 21 29.48 19.87 -3.41
C GLU A 21 28.84 19.75 -4.80
N GLN A 22 27.86 20.62 -5.12
CA GLN A 22 27.23 20.67 -6.43
C GLN A 22 28.22 20.97 -7.56
N ALA A 23 29.08 21.98 -7.39
CA ALA A 23 30.06 22.36 -8.42
C ALA A 23 31.10 21.25 -8.68
N LEU A 24 31.57 20.57 -7.63
CA LEU A 24 32.50 19.45 -7.74
C LEU A 24 31.85 18.21 -8.37
N ASN A 25 30.59 17.92 -8.04
CA ASN A 25 29.84 16.85 -8.69
C ASN A 25 29.70 17.10 -10.21
N ILE A 26 29.40 18.34 -10.62
CA ILE A 26 29.32 18.72 -12.04
C ILE A 26 30.68 18.55 -12.73
N ALA A 27 31.76 19.00 -12.09
CA ALA A 27 33.12 18.88 -12.65
C ALA A 27 33.56 17.41 -12.80
N ASN A 28 33.26 16.57 -11.81
CA ASN A 28 33.56 15.14 -11.85
C ASN A 28 32.74 14.42 -12.93
N GLN A 29 31.46 14.77 -13.07
CA GLN A 29 30.61 14.25 -14.16
C GLN A 29 31.12 14.67 -15.55
N ALA A 30 31.58 15.92 -15.71
CA ALA A 30 32.14 16.42 -16.96
C ALA A 30 33.48 15.75 -17.33
N ASN A 31 34.18 15.17 -16.35
CA ASN A 31 35.44 14.46 -16.54
C ASN A 31 35.27 12.95 -16.78
N LEU A 32 34.03 12.44 -16.78
CA LEU A 32 33.75 11.02 -17.04
C LEU A 32 34.04 10.65 -18.50
N SER A 33 34.58 9.45 -18.70
CA SER A 33 34.59 8.85 -20.03
C SER A 33 33.18 8.49 -20.47
N ARG A 34 32.96 8.36 -21.78
CA ARG A 34 31.66 7.95 -22.34
C ARG A 34 31.12 6.67 -21.72
N LYS A 35 31.99 5.71 -21.41
CA LYS A 35 31.61 4.43 -20.79
C LYS A 35 31.11 4.63 -19.35
N GLU A 36 31.81 5.44 -18.57
CA GLU A 36 31.42 5.73 -17.18
C GLU A 36 30.12 6.54 -17.13
N LEU A 37 29.92 7.48 -18.06
CA LEU A 37 28.66 8.22 -18.19
C LEU A 37 27.48 7.28 -18.52
N GLU A 38 27.68 6.30 -19.42
CA GLU A 38 26.68 5.28 -19.73
C GLU A 38 26.36 4.38 -18.52
N GLU A 39 27.36 4.05 -17.70
CA GLU A 39 27.17 3.26 -16.46
C GLU A 39 26.39 4.05 -15.39
N VAL A 40 26.70 5.35 -15.22
CA VAL A 40 25.95 6.24 -14.33
C VAL A 40 24.49 6.34 -14.78
N HIS A 41 24.27 6.60 -16.07
CA HIS A 41 22.91 6.72 -16.61
C HIS A 41 22.09 5.43 -16.45
N LYS A 42 22.69 4.25 -16.67
CA LYS A 42 22.03 2.96 -16.41
C LYS A 42 21.63 2.80 -14.95
N ARG A 43 22.48 3.26 -14.03
CA ARG A 43 22.19 3.21 -12.60
C ARG A 43 21.06 4.17 -12.22
N GLU A 44 21.04 5.36 -12.79
CA GLU A 44 19.95 6.33 -12.58
C GLU A 44 18.61 5.77 -13.05
N MET A 45 18.54 5.27 -14.28
CA MET A 45 17.32 4.63 -14.81
C MET A 45 16.84 3.49 -13.91
N PHE A 46 17.75 2.62 -13.46
CA PHE A 46 17.39 1.54 -12.52
C PHE A 46 16.81 2.07 -11.21
N LEU A 47 17.36 3.15 -10.64
CA LEU A 47 16.85 3.74 -9.40
C LEU A 47 15.49 4.41 -9.59
N GLU A 48 15.28 5.07 -10.72
CA GLU A 48 13.99 5.64 -11.10
C GLU A 48 12.91 4.55 -11.24
N ASP A 49 13.22 3.47 -11.97
CA ASP A 49 12.32 2.32 -12.12
C ASP A 49 11.96 1.71 -10.77
N ARG A 50 12.95 1.46 -9.91
CA ARG A 50 12.75 0.96 -8.53
C ARG A 50 11.85 1.89 -7.72
N THR A 51 12.04 3.20 -7.86
CA THR A 51 11.22 4.20 -7.16
C THR A 51 9.77 4.14 -7.65
N GLY A 52 9.57 4.03 -8.98
CA GLY A 52 8.27 3.85 -9.59
C GLY A 52 7.55 2.59 -9.09
N GLU A 53 8.25 1.46 -9.04
CA GLU A 53 7.72 0.18 -8.52
C GLU A 53 7.27 0.30 -7.06
N VAL A 54 8.08 0.93 -6.20
CA VAL A 54 7.73 1.12 -4.79
C VAL A 54 6.50 2.03 -4.62
N ILE A 55 6.39 3.08 -5.44
CA ILE A 55 5.23 3.97 -5.43
C ILE A 55 3.97 3.19 -5.84
N LEU A 56 4.04 2.44 -6.93
CA LEU A 56 2.91 1.64 -7.42
C LEU A 56 2.47 0.61 -6.37
N ALA A 57 3.40 -0.17 -5.83
CA ALA A 57 3.10 -1.17 -4.81
C ALA A 57 2.45 -0.56 -3.55
N ARG A 58 2.87 0.65 -3.13
CA ARG A 58 2.24 1.37 -2.02
C ARG A 58 0.83 1.85 -2.34
N GLN A 59 0.57 2.23 -3.59
CA GLN A 59 -0.76 2.65 -4.03
C GLN A 59 -1.71 1.45 -4.12
N GLU A 60 -1.27 0.36 -4.73
CA GLU A 60 -2.02 -0.90 -4.83
C GLU A 60 -2.32 -1.46 -3.45
N GLY A 61 -1.31 -1.63 -2.59
CA GLY A 61 -1.53 -2.15 -1.24
C GLY A 61 -2.43 -1.27 -0.38
N ARG A 62 -2.44 0.05 -0.59
CA ARG A 62 -3.41 0.95 0.06
C ARG A 62 -4.82 0.68 -0.44
N LYS A 63 -5.00 0.53 -1.76
CA LYS A 63 -6.31 0.29 -2.37
C LYS A 63 -6.87 -1.05 -1.92
N GLU A 64 -6.09 -2.11 -2.03
CA GLU A 64 -6.46 -3.46 -1.58
C GLU A 64 -6.81 -3.46 -0.08
N GLY A 65 -5.97 -2.85 0.76
CA GLY A 65 -6.25 -2.77 2.20
C GLY A 65 -7.51 -1.98 2.56
N ILE A 66 -7.91 -0.99 1.75
CA ILE A 66 -9.17 -0.28 1.93
C ILE A 66 -10.35 -1.17 1.53
N GLU A 67 -10.25 -1.86 0.39
CA GLU A 67 -11.29 -2.76 -0.11
C GLU A 67 -11.54 -3.93 0.85
N GLU A 68 -10.47 -4.64 1.25
CA GLU A 68 -10.55 -5.73 2.24
C GLU A 68 -11.05 -5.24 3.60
N GLY A 69 -10.56 -4.07 4.05
CA GLY A 69 -10.97 -3.48 5.33
C GLY A 69 -12.45 -3.11 5.37
N LEU A 70 -13.00 -2.63 4.26
CA LEU A 70 -14.41 -2.32 4.12
C LEU A 70 -15.27 -3.59 4.16
N GLU A 71 -14.87 -4.62 3.42
CA GLU A 71 -15.58 -5.91 3.39
C GLU A 71 -15.61 -6.56 4.78
N ILE A 72 -14.44 -6.73 5.41
CA ILE A 72 -14.32 -7.32 6.76
C ILE A 72 -15.13 -6.49 7.78
N GLY A 73 -15.04 -5.15 7.68
CA GLY A 73 -15.78 -4.25 8.55
C GLY A 73 -17.29 -4.44 8.43
N MET A 74 -17.80 -4.60 7.20
CA MET A 74 -19.23 -4.75 6.96
C MET A 74 -19.74 -6.13 7.38
N GLN A 75 -19.00 -7.21 7.11
CA GLN A 75 -19.29 -8.55 7.62
C GLN A 75 -19.39 -8.54 9.16
N ARG A 76 -18.41 -7.94 9.84
CA ARG A 76 -18.41 -7.83 11.30
C ARG A 76 -19.60 -7.04 11.82
N LEU A 77 -19.91 -5.91 11.17
CA LEU A 77 -21.05 -5.08 11.55
C LEU A 77 -22.36 -5.85 11.43
N ILE A 78 -22.57 -6.57 10.33
CA ILE A 78 -23.75 -7.41 10.09
C ILE A 78 -23.87 -8.49 11.18
N LEU A 79 -22.78 -9.20 11.49
CA LEU A 79 -22.77 -10.21 12.55
C LEU A 79 -23.14 -9.61 13.91
N ASP A 80 -22.59 -8.44 14.25
CA ASP A 80 -22.89 -7.74 15.50
C ASP A 80 -24.35 -7.26 15.56
N GLN A 81 -24.92 -6.81 14.43
CA GLN A 81 -26.34 -6.45 14.35
C GLN A 81 -27.23 -7.67 14.59
N LEU A 82 -26.94 -8.81 13.96
CA LEU A 82 -27.70 -10.05 14.16
C LEU A 82 -27.63 -10.50 15.62
N LYS A 83 -26.44 -10.50 16.24
CA LYS A 83 -26.24 -10.82 17.66
C LYS A 83 -27.10 -9.94 18.57
N ARG A 84 -27.07 -8.63 18.36
CA ARG A 84 -27.81 -7.65 19.17
C ARG A 84 -29.32 -7.77 18.99
N LYS A 85 -29.78 -7.99 17.76
CA LYS A 85 -31.21 -7.99 17.44
C LYS A 85 -31.90 -9.27 17.91
N PHE A 86 -31.30 -10.42 17.66
CA PHE A 86 -31.94 -11.71 17.94
C PHE A 86 -31.53 -12.31 19.28
N SER A 87 -30.60 -11.68 20.01
CA SER A 87 -30.14 -12.11 21.35
C SER A 87 -29.76 -13.60 21.44
N GLY A 88 -29.44 -14.21 20.29
CA GLY A 88 -29.20 -15.64 20.12
C GLY A 88 -27.78 -15.91 19.65
N GLU A 89 -27.37 -17.17 19.76
CA GLU A 89 -26.07 -17.63 19.29
C GLU A 89 -26.04 -17.59 17.76
N ILE A 90 -25.17 -16.74 17.20
CA ILE A 90 -24.87 -16.78 15.77
C ILE A 90 -24.03 -18.01 15.52
N THR A 91 -24.61 -18.97 14.81
CA THR A 91 -23.95 -20.23 14.48
C THR A 91 -22.81 -20.01 13.50
N GLU A 92 -21.86 -20.94 13.46
CA GLU A 92 -20.74 -20.93 12.53
C GLU A 92 -21.21 -20.85 11.08
N ARG A 93 -22.28 -21.57 10.73
CA ARG A 93 -22.91 -21.53 9.40
C ARG A 93 -23.34 -20.11 8.97
N ILE A 94 -23.94 -19.33 9.88
CA ILE A 94 -24.36 -17.95 9.56
C ILE A 94 -23.12 -17.08 9.31
N THR A 95 -22.07 -17.30 10.10
CA THR A 95 -20.80 -16.57 9.98
C THR A 95 -20.13 -16.87 8.63
N GLU A 96 -20.01 -18.15 8.27
CA GLU A 96 -19.45 -18.58 6.99
C GLU A 96 -20.25 -18.03 5.80
N ASN A 97 -21.58 -18.09 5.86
CA ASN A 97 -22.44 -17.55 4.81
C ASN A 97 -22.14 -16.06 4.60
N ILE A 98 -22.10 -15.26 5.67
CA ILE A 98 -21.81 -13.82 5.59
C ILE A 98 -20.40 -13.57 5.04
N GLN A 99 -19.40 -14.36 5.44
CA GLN A 99 -18.03 -14.22 4.94
C GLN A 99 -17.88 -14.57 3.45
N GLN A 100 -18.81 -15.33 2.88
CA GLN A 100 -18.82 -15.71 1.46
C GLN A 100 -19.71 -14.81 0.59
N LEU A 101 -20.46 -13.86 1.18
CA LEU A 101 -21.28 -12.92 0.42
C LEU A 101 -20.40 -11.89 -0.28
N SER A 102 -20.78 -11.55 -1.52
CA SER A 102 -20.20 -10.41 -2.21
C SER A 102 -20.51 -9.10 -1.48
N MET A 103 -19.67 -8.08 -1.70
CA MET A 103 -19.87 -6.75 -1.13
C MET A 103 -21.29 -6.21 -1.34
N GLU A 104 -21.81 -6.30 -2.57
CA GLU A 104 -23.18 -5.86 -2.91
C GLU A 104 -24.25 -6.59 -2.08
N LYS A 105 -24.10 -7.91 -1.90
CA LYS A 105 -25.04 -8.71 -1.09
C LYS A 105 -24.95 -8.35 0.38
N LEU A 106 -23.75 -8.07 0.89
CA LEU A 106 -23.55 -7.60 2.26
C LEU A 106 -24.25 -6.24 2.45
N GLU A 107 -24.13 -5.30 1.50
CA GLU A 107 -24.77 -3.97 1.61
C GLU A 107 -26.29 -4.11 1.69
N TYR A 108 -26.85 -4.93 0.81
CA TYR A 108 -28.28 -5.21 0.80
C TYR A 108 -28.75 -5.90 2.09
N LEU A 109 -27.98 -6.89 2.58
CA LEU A 109 -28.28 -7.58 3.82
C LEU A 109 -28.28 -6.62 5.02
N GLY A 110 -27.32 -5.69 5.09
CA GLY A 110 -27.25 -4.70 6.16
C GLY A 110 -28.52 -3.85 6.29
N GLY A 111 -29.16 -3.50 5.16
CA GLY A 111 -30.47 -2.85 5.16
C GLY A 111 -31.62 -3.80 5.51
N ALA A 112 -31.63 -5.00 4.89
CA ALA A 112 -32.68 -5.99 5.07
C ALA A 112 -32.84 -6.44 6.53
N ILE A 113 -31.74 -6.58 7.28
CA ILE A 113 -31.74 -6.97 8.70
C ILE A 113 -32.62 -6.07 9.56
N LEU A 114 -32.76 -4.79 9.20
CA LEU A 114 -33.61 -3.85 9.94
C LEU A 114 -35.09 -4.25 9.87
N SER A 115 -35.52 -4.87 8.77
CA SER A 115 -36.90 -5.36 8.56
C SER A 115 -37.17 -6.74 9.16
N PHE A 116 -36.12 -7.52 9.43
CA PHE A 116 -36.29 -8.89 9.95
C PHE A 116 -36.90 -8.89 11.34
N THR A 117 -37.75 -9.89 11.60
CA THR A 117 -38.43 -10.15 12.87
C THR A 117 -37.89 -11.40 13.57
N SER A 118 -37.27 -12.31 12.81
CA SER A 118 -36.66 -13.55 13.32
C SER A 118 -35.44 -13.97 12.51
N LEU A 119 -34.73 -15.01 12.97
CA LEU A 119 -33.65 -15.65 12.20
C LEU A 119 -34.16 -16.48 11.01
N GLU A 120 -35.46 -16.78 10.97
CA GLU A 120 -36.08 -17.45 9.81
C GLU A 120 -36.12 -16.51 8.60
N ASP A 121 -36.32 -15.20 8.82
CA ASP A 121 -36.27 -14.19 7.75
C ASP A 121 -34.89 -14.15 7.08
N LEU A 122 -33.82 -14.34 7.87
CA LEU A 122 -32.46 -14.43 7.36
C LEU A 122 -32.25 -15.72 6.54
N SER A 123 -32.84 -16.84 6.99
CA SER A 123 -32.77 -18.11 6.27
C SER A 123 -33.48 -18.02 4.91
N ASN A 124 -34.66 -17.39 4.89
CA ASN A 124 -35.44 -17.14 3.68
C ASN A 124 -34.77 -16.15 2.73
N TRP A 125 -33.92 -15.25 3.23
CA TRP A 125 -33.18 -14.29 2.40
C TRP A 125 -32.03 -14.96 1.61
N TRP A 126 -31.50 -16.09 2.09
CA TRP A 126 -30.42 -16.82 1.42
C TRP A 126 -30.88 -17.76 0.30
N GLU A 127 -32.17 -18.13 0.27
CA GLU A 127 -32.79 -18.95 -0.79
C GLU A 127 -33.01 -18.16 -2.08
#